data_AF-A0A357YM96-F1
#
_entry.id   AF-A0A357YM96-F1
#
_cell.length_a   1.000
_cell.length_b   1.000
_cell.length_c   1.000
_cell.angle_alpha   90.00
_cell.angle_beta   90.00
_cell.angle_gamma   90.00
#
_symmetry.space_group_name_H-M   'P 1'
#
loop_
_entity.id
_entity.type
_entity.pdbx_description
1 polymer ?
#
loop_
_entity_poly.entity_id
_entity_poly.type
_entity_poly.pdbx_seq_one_letter_code
_entity_poly.pdbx_strand_id
1 'polypeptide(L)'
;LTYRDFENPVANENTRNTINRLWQVDYIPIVNENDTVSIEEIVLGDNDKLSALVASIMEANLLILVSDIDGIFNQNPHLHPDAKLIPEVTDLRTIKDYIEEKKSTLGTGGMSSKVHAAEICMNSGVDMWIVNGQRVNYIIKALNNEIPFTRFESKRKNK
;
A
#
# COMPACT_ATOMS: atom_id res chain seq x y z
N LEU A 1 -13.70 8.58 3.76
CA LEU A 1 -12.61 9.55 4.01
C LEU A 1 -12.23 10.18 2.67
N THR A 2 -11.69 11.39 2.64
CA THR A 2 -11.19 12.05 1.42
C THR A 2 -9.72 12.45 1.61
N TYR A 3 -8.95 12.65 0.54
CA TYR A 3 -7.53 13.06 0.67
C TYR A 3 -7.35 14.37 1.42
N ARG A 4 -8.32 15.29 1.32
CA ARG A 4 -8.30 16.58 2.01
C ARG A 4 -8.37 16.42 3.52
N ASP A 5 -8.94 15.32 4.02
CA ASP A 5 -8.91 15.01 5.44
C ASP A 5 -7.48 14.78 5.95
N PHE A 6 -6.56 14.36 5.06
CA PHE A 6 -5.16 14.11 5.40
C PHE A 6 -4.24 15.32 5.23
N GLU A 7 -4.67 16.35 4.50
CA GLU A 7 -3.98 17.64 4.41
C GLU A 7 -4.37 18.58 5.56
N ASN A 8 -5.50 18.33 6.21
CA ASN A 8 -5.99 19.11 7.33
C ASN A 8 -5.58 18.46 8.67
N PRO A 9 -4.72 19.11 9.49
CA PRO A 9 -4.28 18.56 10.77
C PRO A 9 -5.42 18.19 11.73
N VAL A 10 -6.52 18.95 11.71
CA VAL A 10 -7.69 18.68 12.55
C VAL A 10 -8.42 17.42 12.08
N ALA A 11 -8.58 17.23 10.77
CA ALA A 11 -9.25 16.06 10.23
C ALA A 11 -8.39 14.78 10.40
N ASN A 12 -7.05 14.90 10.31
CA ASN A 12 -6.11 13.84 10.68
C ASN A 12 -6.31 13.37 12.12
N GLU A 13 -6.30 14.32 13.06
CA GLU A 13 -6.46 14.02 14.49
C GLU A 13 -7.84 13.40 14.77
N ASN A 14 -8.90 13.91 14.15
CA ASN A 14 -10.24 13.34 14.26
C ASN A 14 -10.30 11.89 13.74
N THR A 15 -9.64 11.62 12.61
CA THR A 15 -9.57 10.26 12.03
C THR A 15 -8.84 9.32 12.97
N ARG A 16 -7.68 9.72 13.48
CA ARG A 16 -6.88 8.96 14.45
C ARG A 16 -7.69 8.67 15.72
N ASN A 17 -8.36 9.67 16.27
CA ASN A 17 -9.19 9.51 17.47
C ASN A 17 -10.38 8.57 17.24
N THR A 18 -11.00 8.64 16.07
CA THR A 18 -12.11 7.76 15.70
C THR A 18 -11.66 6.30 15.62
N ILE A 19 -10.55 6.03 14.90
CA ILE A 19 -9.99 4.69 14.76
C ILE A 19 -9.58 4.13 16.14
N ASN A 20 -8.88 4.92 16.95
CA ASN A 20 -8.49 4.52 18.30
C ASN A 20 -9.69 4.20 19.17
N ARG A 21 -10.78 4.98 19.07
CA ARG A 21 -12.00 4.72 19.84
C ARG A 21 -12.68 3.43 19.41
N LEU A 22 -12.71 3.13 18.11
CA LEU A 22 -13.26 1.86 17.59
C LEU A 22 -12.45 0.66 18.10
N TRP A 23 -11.13 0.75 18.15
CA TRP A 23 -10.29 -0.31 18.73
C TRP A 23 -10.48 -0.50 20.23
N GLN A 24 -10.70 0.58 20.99
CA GLN A 24 -10.98 0.49 22.44
C GLN A 24 -12.25 -0.28 22.78
N VAL A 25 -13.15 -0.46 21.81
CA VAL A 25 -14.39 -1.23 21.96
C VAL A 25 -14.42 -2.47 21.04
N ASP A 26 -13.25 -2.97 20.66
CA ASP A 26 -13.03 -4.22 19.91
C ASP A 26 -13.67 -4.26 18.50
N TYR A 27 -13.87 -3.09 17.86
CA TYR A 27 -14.31 -3.03 16.47
C TYR A 27 -13.13 -3.03 15.49
N ILE A 28 -13.35 -3.62 14.32
CA ILE A 28 -12.44 -3.55 13.18
C ILE A 28 -12.91 -2.43 12.24
N PRO A 29 -12.17 -1.31 12.13
CA PRO A 29 -12.55 -0.21 11.25
C PRO A 29 -12.44 -0.63 9.79
N ILE A 30 -13.47 -0.32 9.00
CA ILE A 30 -13.46 -0.47 7.54
C ILE A 30 -13.42 0.94 6.96
N VAL A 31 -12.33 1.25 6.27
CA VAL A 31 -12.11 2.55 5.64
C VAL A 31 -12.26 2.41 4.14
N ASN A 32 -12.98 3.36 3.54
CA ASN A 32 -13.03 3.54 2.09
C ASN A 32 -12.97 5.04 1.77
N GLU A 33 -12.62 5.34 0.52
CA GLU A 33 -12.81 6.66 -0.02
C GLU A 33 -14.30 7.04 -0.07
N ASN A 34 -14.59 8.34 0.08
CA ASN A 34 -15.92 8.88 -0.09
C ASN A 34 -16.12 9.46 -1.50
N ASP A 35 -16.44 8.59 -2.44
CA ASP A 35 -16.65 8.87 -3.87
C ASP A 35 -17.77 9.89 -4.16
N THR A 36 -18.59 10.26 -3.17
CA THR A 36 -19.69 11.22 -3.33
C THR A 36 -19.30 12.69 -3.14
N VAL A 37 -18.14 12.95 -2.54
CA VAL A 37 -17.66 14.32 -2.22
C VAL A 37 -16.32 14.63 -2.90
N SER A 38 -15.57 13.62 -3.33
CA SER A 38 -14.36 13.78 -4.13
C SER A 38 -14.72 14.25 -5.54
N ILE A 39 -14.42 15.52 -5.84
CA ILE A 39 -14.58 16.13 -7.18
C ILE A 39 -13.35 15.87 -8.07
N GLU A 40 -12.29 15.34 -7.46
CA GLU A 40 -11.04 14.96 -8.13
C GLU A 40 -11.17 13.50 -8.56
N GLU A 41 -11.17 13.36 -9.89
CA GLU A 41 -11.16 12.17 -10.75
C GLU A 41 -11.31 10.78 -10.10
N ILE A 42 -12.28 10.02 -10.59
CA ILE A 42 -12.37 8.55 -10.49
C ILE A 42 -11.09 7.94 -11.08
N VAL A 43 -10.03 7.83 -10.27
CA VAL A 43 -8.75 7.22 -10.64
C VAL A 43 -8.59 5.96 -9.81
N LEU A 44 -8.73 4.81 -10.46
CA LEU A 44 -8.34 3.52 -9.91
C LEU A 44 -6.92 3.62 -9.33
N GLY A 45 -6.73 3.21 -8.06
CA GLY A 45 -5.46 3.32 -7.35
C GLY A 45 -5.51 4.19 -6.09
N ASP A 46 -6.61 4.89 -5.85
CA ASP A 46 -6.73 5.80 -4.72
C ASP A 46 -6.68 5.09 -3.36
N ASN A 47 -7.29 3.92 -3.24
CA ASN A 47 -7.25 3.16 -1.98
C ASN A 47 -5.83 2.70 -1.57
N ASP A 48 -4.89 2.55 -2.51
CA ASP A 48 -3.47 2.29 -2.17
C ASP A 48 -2.89 3.51 -1.41
N LYS A 49 -3.12 4.72 -1.93
CA LYS A 49 -2.71 5.98 -1.29
C LYS A 49 -3.47 6.23 0.02
N LEU A 50 -4.79 6.02 0.04
CA LEU A 50 -5.62 6.20 1.22
C LEU A 50 -5.16 5.27 2.36
N SER A 51 -4.92 3.99 2.05
CA SER A 51 -4.46 3.04 3.05
C SER A 51 -3.06 3.38 3.57
N ALA A 52 -2.15 3.88 2.73
CA ALA A 52 -0.85 4.40 3.16
C ALA A 52 -0.99 5.61 4.09
N LEU A 53 -1.85 6.57 3.76
CA LEU A 53 -2.11 7.73 4.61
C LEU A 53 -2.71 7.33 5.97
N VAL A 54 -3.70 6.42 5.97
CA VAL A 54 -4.28 5.86 7.20
C VAL A 54 -3.21 5.15 8.03
N ALA A 55 -2.38 4.31 7.42
CA ALA A 55 -1.30 3.60 8.11
C ALA A 55 -0.28 4.58 8.72
N SER A 56 0.05 5.66 8.01
CA SER A 56 0.95 6.71 8.49
C SER A 56 0.39 7.46 9.70
N ILE A 57 -0.86 7.93 9.66
CA ILE A 57 -1.45 8.69 10.80
C ILE A 57 -1.65 7.81 12.04
N MET A 58 -1.86 6.52 11.83
CA MET A 58 -1.99 5.53 12.90
C MET A 58 -0.64 5.00 13.40
N GLU A 59 0.49 5.44 12.83
CA GLU A 59 1.83 4.95 13.15
C GLU A 59 1.90 3.41 13.10
N ALA A 60 1.25 2.81 12.09
CA ALA A 60 1.15 1.37 11.94
C ALA A 60 2.54 0.72 11.78
N ASN A 61 2.70 -0.52 12.24
CA ASN A 61 3.95 -1.24 12.03
C ASN A 61 4.10 -1.78 10.59
N LEU A 62 2.97 -2.06 9.93
CA LEU A 62 2.91 -2.70 8.63
C LEU A 62 1.60 -2.35 7.92
N LEU A 63 1.69 -1.99 6.63
CA LEU A 63 0.59 -1.98 5.67
C LEU A 63 0.73 -3.18 4.73
N ILE A 64 -0.33 -3.97 4.55
CA ILE A 64 -0.37 -5.05 3.54
C ILE A 64 -1.29 -4.62 2.41
N LEU A 65 -0.73 -4.33 1.23
CA LEU A 65 -1.49 -4.17 0.00
C LEU A 65 -1.73 -5.52 -0.65
N VAL A 66 -3.00 -5.88 -0.77
CA VAL A 66 -3.42 -7.13 -1.38
C VAL A 66 -3.67 -6.91 -2.88
N SER A 67 -2.93 -7.62 -3.73
CA SER A 67 -3.02 -7.52 -5.20
C SER A 67 -3.29 -8.88 -5.83
N ASP A 68 -3.46 -8.90 -7.15
CA ASP A 68 -3.47 -10.08 -8.01
C ASP A 68 -2.06 -10.55 -8.46
N ILE A 69 -1.00 -9.89 -8.00
CA ILE A 69 0.40 -10.20 -8.31
C ILE A 69 1.19 -10.48 -7.04
N ASP A 70 2.23 -11.31 -7.14
CA ASP A 70 3.11 -11.65 -6.02
C ASP A 70 4.02 -10.50 -5.55
N GLY A 71 4.08 -9.37 -6.26
CA GLY A 71 4.89 -8.23 -5.86
C GLY A 71 5.53 -7.49 -7.04
N ILE A 72 6.66 -6.84 -6.79
CA ILE A 72 7.48 -6.17 -7.81
C ILE A 72 8.36 -7.22 -8.49
N PHE A 73 8.40 -7.19 -9.82
CA PHE A 73 9.32 -7.98 -10.61
C PHE A 73 10.32 -7.07 -11.31
N ASN A 74 11.51 -7.60 -11.61
CA ASN A 74 12.54 -6.89 -12.36
C ASN A 74 12.22 -6.69 -13.87
N GLN A 75 11.09 -7.21 -14.34
CA GLN A 75 10.51 -7.04 -15.68
C GLN A 75 9.08 -7.61 -15.63
N ASN A 76 8.25 -7.31 -16.62
CA ASN A 76 6.85 -7.77 -16.61
C ASN A 76 6.74 -9.32 -16.66
N PRO A 77 6.22 -10.00 -15.61
CA PRO A 77 6.17 -11.47 -15.57
C PRO A 77 5.16 -12.08 -16.54
N HIS A 78 4.24 -11.30 -17.10
CA HIS A 78 3.33 -11.76 -18.16
C HIS A 78 3.97 -11.78 -19.54
N LEU A 79 5.05 -11.00 -19.74
CA LEU A 79 5.78 -10.92 -21.01
C LEU A 79 7.09 -11.72 -20.95
N HIS A 80 7.67 -11.85 -19.77
CA HIS A 80 8.98 -12.44 -19.53
C HIS A 80 8.87 -13.59 -18.53
N PRO A 81 8.94 -14.87 -18.99
CA PRO A 81 8.87 -16.03 -18.11
C PRO A 81 10.03 -16.13 -17.10
N ASP A 82 11.14 -15.46 -17.38
CA ASP A 82 12.33 -15.37 -16.52
C ASP A 82 12.30 -14.18 -15.55
N ALA A 83 11.20 -13.43 -15.49
CA ALA A 83 11.00 -12.36 -14.51
C ALA A 83 11.20 -12.87 -13.08
N LYS A 84 11.97 -12.12 -12.30
CA LYS A 84 12.31 -12.44 -10.92
C LYS A 84 11.62 -11.45 -9.99
N LEU A 85 10.97 -12.00 -8.96
CA LEU A 85 10.43 -11.22 -7.86
C LEU A 85 11.56 -10.50 -7.12
N ILE A 86 11.32 -9.25 -6.77
CA ILE A 86 12.15 -8.47 -5.87
C ILE A 86 11.57 -8.66 -4.45
N PRO A 87 12.22 -9.45 -3.58
CA PRO A 87 11.66 -9.79 -2.27
C PRO A 87 11.67 -8.61 -1.30
N GLU A 88 12.61 -7.67 -1.48
CA GLU A 88 12.84 -6.57 -0.55
C GLU A 88 13.27 -5.31 -1.29
N VAL A 89 12.73 -4.17 -0.88
CA VAL A 89 13.01 -2.83 -1.40
C VAL A 89 13.28 -1.90 -0.21
N THR A 90 14.53 -1.47 -0.09
CA THR A 90 14.98 -0.49 0.92
C THR A 90 15.17 0.92 0.35
N ASP A 91 15.15 1.04 -0.98
CA ASP A 91 15.30 2.28 -1.75
C ASP A 91 14.50 2.20 -3.05
N LEU A 92 13.46 3.03 -3.17
CA LEU A 92 12.57 3.05 -4.33
C LEU A 92 13.28 3.37 -5.64
N ARG A 93 14.46 4.02 -5.60
CA ARG A 93 15.25 4.29 -6.80
C ARG A 93 15.72 3.01 -7.49
N THR A 94 15.87 1.91 -6.74
CA THR A 94 16.34 0.61 -7.26
C THR A 94 15.31 -0.09 -8.13
N ILE A 95 14.03 0.29 -8.03
CA ILE A 95 12.93 -0.35 -8.76
C ILE A 95 12.30 0.57 -9.80
N LYS A 96 12.79 1.80 -9.95
CA LYS A 96 12.20 2.82 -10.82
C LYS A 96 12.07 2.34 -12.27
N ASP A 97 13.13 1.72 -12.78
CA ASP A 97 13.20 1.24 -14.17
C ASP A 97 12.22 0.08 -14.45
N TYR A 98 11.78 -0.64 -13.41
CA TYR A 98 10.86 -1.78 -13.54
C TYR A 98 9.37 -1.37 -13.53
N ILE A 99 9.06 -0.15 -13.10
CA ILE A 99 7.68 0.33 -12.94
C ILE A 99 7.13 0.93 -14.23
N GLU A 100 8.01 1.41 -15.12
CA GLU A 100 7.62 2.16 -16.33
C GLU A 100 7.08 1.28 -17.49
N GLU A 101 7.21 -0.05 -17.44
CA GLU A 101 6.88 -0.94 -18.57
C GLU A 101 5.38 -1.19 -18.84
N LYS A 102 4.44 -0.49 -18.19
CA LYS A 102 2.99 -0.73 -18.40
C LYS A 102 2.18 0.52 -18.73
N LYS A 103 2.14 0.88 -20.02
CA LYS A 103 0.91 1.41 -20.64
C LYS A 103 0.02 0.24 -21.07
N SER A 104 -0.45 -0.60 -20.15
CA SER A 104 -1.50 -1.57 -20.51
C SER A 104 -2.84 -0.85 -20.55
N THR A 105 -3.57 -1.07 -21.64
CA THR A 105 -4.89 -0.52 -21.98
C THR A 105 -6.05 -0.97 -21.06
N LEU A 106 -5.78 -1.74 -20.01
CA LEU A 106 -6.76 -2.20 -19.02
C LEU A 106 -6.27 -1.83 -17.60
N GLY A 107 -6.89 -0.81 -17.00
CA GLY A 107 -6.78 -0.45 -15.57
C GLY A 107 -5.59 0.42 -15.19
N THR A 108 -5.85 1.65 -14.75
CA THR A 108 -4.84 2.67 -14.39
C THR A 108 -4.37 2.64 -12.91
N GLY A 109 -4.88 1.71 -12.09
CA GLY A 109 -4.47 1.47 -10.69
C GLY A 109 -3.32 0.47 -10.51
N GLY A 110 -2.28 0.63 -11.34
CA GLY A 110 -1.20 -0.35 -11.52
C GLY A 110 -0.09 -0.31 -10.46
N MET A 111 1.11 -0.73 -10.87
CA MET A 111 2.27 -0.79 -9.98
C MET A 111 2.73 0.59 -9.48
N SER A 112 2.51 1.63 -10.29
CA SER A 112 2.83 3.02 -9.92
C SER A 112 2.12 3.44 -8.62
N SER A 113 0.82 3.14 -8.47
CA SER A 113 0.08 3.51 -7.24
C SER A 113 0.62 2.82 -5.99
N LYS A 114 0.99 1.53 -6.11
CA LYS A 114 1.57 0.73 -5.02
C LYS A 114 2.93 1.28 -4.59
N VAL A 115 3.72 1.73 -5.55
CA VAL A 115 5.03 2.34 -5.27
C VAL A 115 4.86 3.71 -4.61
N HIS A 116 3.87 4.49 -5.01
CA HIS A 116 3.55 5.75 -4.34
C HIS A 116 3.06 5.53 -2.90
N ALA A 117 2.22 4.52 -2.67
CA ALA A 117 1.82 4.10 -1.33
C ALA A 117 3.05 3.67 -0.49
N ALA A 118 3.96 2.91 -1.08
CA ALA A 118 5.20 2.49 -0.42
C ALA A 118 6.09 3.70 -0.05
N GLU A 119 6.16 4.73 -0.90
CA GLU A 119 6.86 5.98 -0.61
C GLU A 119 6.31 6.68 0.63
N ILE A 120 4.97 6.82 0.72
CA ILE A 120 4.29 7.40 1.88
C ILE A 120 4.63 6.59 3.15
N CYS A 121 4.51 5.26 3.09
CA CYS A 121 4.79 4.38 4.22
C CYS A 121 6.25 4.45 4.66
N MET A 122 7.20 4.30 3.74
CA MET A 122 8.64 4.33 4.03
C MET A 122 9.07 5.66 4.65
N ASN A 123 8.54 6.79 4.15
CA ASN A 123 8.80 8.12 4.70
C ASN A 123 8.20 8.33 6.10
N SER A 124 7.15 7.57 6.43
CA SER A 124 6.44 7.63 7.72
C SER A 124 6.92 6.59 8.74
N GLY A 125 7.92 5.76 8.41
CA GLY A 125 8.40 4.70 9.30
C GLY A 125 7.51 3.45 9.34
N VAL A 126 6.64 3.28 8.34
CA VAL A 126 5.72 2.15 8.20
C VAL A 126 6.27 1.20 7.13
N ASP A 127 6.41 -0.09 7.47
CA ASP A 127 6.75 -1.09 6.45
C ASP A 127 5.53 -1.37 5.58
N MET A 128 5.74 -1.71 4.31
CA MET A 128 4.64 -2.07 3.41
C MET A 128 4.93 -3.38 2.67
N TRP A 129 3.94 -4.26 2.55
CA TRP A 129 4.04 -5.49 1.75
C TRP A 129 3.06 -5.45 0.57
N ILE A 130 3.48 -5.98 -0.58
CA ILE A 130 2.56 -6.35 -1.68
C ILE A 130 2.39 -7.86 -1.67
N VAL A 131 1.18 -8.34 -1.42
CA VAL A 131 0.87 -9.76 -1.25
C VAL A 131 -0.22 -10.18 -2.24
N ASN A 132 -0.07 -11.36 -2.84
CA ASN A 132 -1.08 -11.90 -3.75
C ASN A 132 -2.29 -12.47 -2.99
N GLY A 133 -3.43 -11.79 -3.11
CA GLY A 133 -4.70 -12.15 -2.47
C GLY A 133 -5.39 -13.39 -3.05
N GLN A 134 -4.96 -13.89 -4.21
CA GLN A 134 -5.51 -15.11 -4.81
C GLN A 134 -4.99 -16.39 -4.13
N ARG A 135 -3.97 -16.27 -3.27
CA ARG A 135 -3.40 -17.40 -2.52
C ARG A 135 -4.24 -17.69 -1.27
N VAL A 136 -4.53 -18.96 -0.99
CA VAL A 136 -5.24 -19.37 0.23
C VAL A 136 -4.43 -18.97 1.47
N ASN A 137 -5.10 -18.33 2.45
CA ASN A 137 -4.51 -17.84 3.70
C ASN A 137 -3.33 -16.86 3.47
N TYR A 138 -3.40 -16.04 2.43
CA TYR A 138 -2.30 -15.17 2.00
C TYR A 138 -1.70 -14.31 3.12
N ILE A 139 -2.51 -13.75 4.03
CA ILE A 139 -2.02 -12.94 5.16
C ILE A 139 -1.14 -13.78 6.09
N ILE A 140 -1.66 -14.91 6.57
CA ILE A 140 -0.95 -15.80 7.50
C ILE A 140 0.32 -16.36 6.84
N LYS A 141 0.22 -16.76 5.58
CA LYS A 141 1.37 -17.29 4.85
C LYS A 141 2.44 -16.23 4.58
N ALA A 142 2.05 -14.98 4.29
CA ALA A 142 3.00 -13.89 4.15
C ALA A 142 3.72 -13.60 5.48
N LEU A 143 2.97 -13.55 6.59
CA LEU A 143 3.55 -13.37 7.94
C LEU A 143 4.54 -14.48 8.32
N ASN A 144 4.30 -15.70 7.85
CA ASN A 144 5.19 -16.85 8.06
C ASN A 144 6.30 -16.99 6.99
N ASN A 145 6.37 -16.10 6.00
CA ASN A 145 7.27 -16.21 4.85
C ASN A 145 7.11 -17.50 4.02
N GLU A 146 5.88 -18.05 3.96
CA GLU A 146 5.54 -19.27 3.22
C GLU A 146 5.13 -19.02 1.76
N ILE A 147 4.95 -17.77 1.36
CA ILE A 147 4.61 -17.37 -0.01
C ILE A 147 5.51 -16.22 -0.47
N PRO A 148 5.71 -16.06 -1.80
CA PRO A 148 6.37 -14.88 -2.34
C PRO A 148 5.55 -13.61 -2.09
N PHE A 149 6.25 -12.54 -1.69
CA PHE A 149 5.74 -11.17 -1.61
C PHE A 149 6.91 -10.19 -1.76
N THR A 150 6.63 -8.91 -2.00
CA THR A 150 7.64 -7.84 -1.91
C THR A 150 7.47 -7.06 -0.61
N ARG A 151 8.55 -6.89 0.15
CA ARG A 151 8.62 -6.01 1.32
C ARG A 151 9.27 -4.68 0.98
N PHE A 152 8.66 -3.59 1.39
CA PHE A 152 9.23 -2.25 1.44
C PHE A 152 9.61 -1.96 2.89
N GLU A 153 10.91 -1.87 3.15
CA GLU A 153 11.41 -1.63 4.51
C GLU A 153 11.53 -0.13 4.76
N SER A 154 10.85 0.34 5.81
CA SER A 154 11.01 1.70 6.28
C SER A 154 12.31 1.86 7.07
N LYS A 155 13.00 2.99 6.87
CA LYS A 155 14.11 3.37 7.76
C LYS A 155 13.50 3.92 9.05
N ARG A 156 13.12 3.03 9.97
CA ARG A 156 12.59 3.44 11.28
C ARG A 156 13.60 4.40 11.93
N LYS A 157 13.20 5.65 12.16
CA LYS A 157 13.94 6.52 13.08
C LYS A 157 13.76 5.90 14.47
N ASN A 158 14.83 5.36 15.04
CA ASN A 158 14.81 4.94 16.44
C ASN A 158 14.26 6.11 17.29
N LYS A 159 13.09 5.91 17.91
CA LYS A 159 12.55 6.81 18.93
C LYS A 159 13.36 6.64 20.22
#